data_AF-A0A1T0CV02-F1
#
_entry.id   AF-A0A1T0CV02-F1
#
_cell.length_a   1.000
_cell.length_b   1.000
_cell.length_c   1.000
_cell.angle_alpha   90.00
_cell.angle_beta   90.00
_cell.angle_gamma   90.00
#
_symmetry.space_group_name_H-M   'P 1'
#
loop_
_entity.id
_entity.type
_entity.pdbx_description
1 polymer ?
#
loop_
_entity_poly.entity_id
_entity_poly.type
_entity_poly.pdbx_seq_one_letter_code
_entity_poly.pdbx_strand_id
1 'polypeptide(L)'
;MTAIKLAVLICVTSLLNGCILFMFADRSGPPPIGYEVFQGYHIRDDEIIKQDMRDCGFPNVMNESEYYNTNLNAYVQSHICMEQKGYKKRSRREICEAYPETEACQKHLSEMRSKKN
;
A
#
# COMPACT_ATOMS: atom_id res chain seq x y z
N MET A 1 -19.03 -50.31 -22.86
CA MET A 1 -19.26 -48.86 -23.09
C MET A 1 -19.28 -48.02 -21.80
N THR A 2 -18.67 -48.47 -20.71
CA THR A 2 -18.77 -47.83 -19.37
C THR A 2 -17.43 -47.29 -18.86
N ALA A 3 -16.31 -47.98 -19.12
CA ALA A 3 -14.98 -47.57 -18.63
C ALA A 3 -14.48 -46.25 -19.25
N ILE A 4 -14.70 -46.04 -20.55
CA ILE A 4 -14.28 -44.81 -21.26
C ILE A 4 -15.04 -43.59 -20.74
N LYS A 5 -16.35 -43.75 -20.47
CA LYS A 5 -17.17 -42.67 -19.91
C LYS A 5 -16.75 -42.30 -18.49
N LEU A 6 -16.34 -43.27 -17.68
CA LEU A 6 -15.82 -43.04 -16.33
C LEU A 6 -14.48 -42.28 -16.35
N ALA A 7 -13.56 -42.68 -17.23
CA ALA A 7 -12.24 -42.04 -17.35
C ALA A 7 -12.35 -40.58 -17.81
N VAL A 8 -13.23 -40.28 -18.77
CA VAL A 8 -13.46 -38.91 -19.24
C VAL A 8 -14.05 -38.03 -18.14
N LEU A 9 -14.98 -38.56 -17.32
CA LEU A 9 -15.60 -37.79 -16.24
C LEU A 9 -14.57 -37.39 -15.15
N ILE A 10 -13.64 -38.28 -14.81
CA ILE A 10 -12.61 -38.05 -13.80
C ILE A 10 -11.58 -37.00 -14.27
N CYS A 11 -11.20 -37.03 -15.55
CA CYS A 11 -10.27 -36.04 -16.11
C CYS A 11 -10.88 -34.62 -16.11
N VAL A 12 -12.16 -34.50 -16.44
CA VAL A 12 -12.83 -33.19 -16.53
C VAL A 12 -13.02 -32.55 -15.15
N THR A 13 -13.35 -33.32 -14.11
CA THR A 13 -13.49 -32.80 -12.73
C THR A 13 -12.16 -32.39 -12.11
N SER A 14 -11.07 -33.08 -12.44
CA SER A 14 -9.71 -32.76 -11.96
C SER A 14 -9.19 -31.42 -12.52
N LEU A 15 -9.47 -31.14 -13.80
CA LEU A 15 -9.10 -29.88 -14.46
C LEU A 15 -9.90 -28.68 -13.93
N LEU A 16 -11.17 -28.87 -13.59
CA LEU A 16 -12.02 -27.82 -13.04
C LEU A 16 -11.65 -27.49 -11.58
N ASN A 17 -11.44 -28.50 -10.73
CA ASN A 17 -11.11 -28.26 -9.31
C ASN A 17 -9.69 -27.72 -9.11
N GLY A 18 -8.73 -28.10 -9.96
CA GLY A 18 -7.35 -27.58 -9.89
C GLY A 18 -7.27 -26.07 -10.14
N CYS A 19 -7.98 -25.56 -11.15
CA CYS A 19 -8.00 -24.13 -11.46
C CYS A 19 -8.73 -23.30 -10.40
N ILE A 20 -9.79 -23.85 -9.80
CA ILE A 20 -10.59 -23.14 -8.80
C ILE A 20 -9.78 -22.95 -7.51
N LEU A 21 -9.00 -23.94 -7.06
CA LEU A 21 -8.17 -23.80 -5.86
C LEU A 21 -7.01 -22.81 -6.04
N PHE A 22 -6.41 -22.73 -7.24
CA PHE A 22 -5.35 -21.75 -7.52
C PHE A 22 -5.87 -20.31 -7.58
N MET A 23 -7.09 -20.07 -8.11
CA MET A 23 -7.64 -18.71 -8.15
C MET A 23 -8.00 -18.13 -6.78
N PHE A 24 -8.20 -18.97 -5.75
CA PHE A 24 -8.51 -18.49 -4.39
C PHE A 24 -7.29 -18.39 -3.46
N ALA A 25 -6.12 -18.89 -3.85
CA ALA A 25 -4.93 -18.88 -3.00
C ALA A 25 -4.13 -17.56 -3.04
N ASP A 26 -4.31 -16.71 -4.05
CA ASP A 26 -3.43 -15.56 -4.31
C ASP A 26 -3.83 -14.24 -3.62
N ARG A 27 -4.96 -14.18 -2.90
CA ARG A 27 -5.52 -12.89 -2.45
C ARG A 27 -5.47 -12.60 -0.96
N SER A 28 -4.87 -13.50 -0.17
CA SER A 28 -4.75 -13.38 1.29
C SER A 28 -3.29 -13.41 1.75
N GLY A 29 -2.43 -12.61 1.09
CA GLY A 29 -1.15 -12.25 1.68
C GLY A 29 -1.36 -11.46 2.98
N PRO A 30 -0.43 -11.51 3.95
CA PRO A 30 -0.49 -10.63 5.11
C PRO A 30 -0.62 -9.17 4.67
N PRO A 31 -1.29 -8.30 5.45
CA PRO A 31 -1.36 -6.88 5.12
C PRO A 31 0.06 -6.36 4.87
N PRO A 32 0.25 -5.51 3.84
CA PRO A 32 1.58 -5.01 3.50
C PRO A 32 2.18 -4.34 4.73
N ILE A 33 3.42 -4.67 5.02
CA ILE A 33 4.17 -4.04 6.11
C ILE A 33 4.28 -2.54 5.78
N GLY A 34 4.16 -1.65 6.78
CA GLY A 34 4.08 -0.19 6.59
C GLY A 34 5.04 0.35 5.53
N TYR A 35 6.35 0.15 5.71
CA TYR A 35 7.35 0.63 4.76
C TYR A 35 7.21 0.10 3.31
N GLU A 36 6.62 -1.08 3.10
CA GLU A 36 6.43 -1.67 1.76
C GLU A 36 5.37 -0.93 0.92
N VAL A 37 4.57 -0.06 1.55
CA VAL A 37 3.61 0.78 0.83
C VAL A 37 4.28 1.93 0.10
N PHE A 38 5.52 2.29 0.45
CA PHE A 38 6.29 3.33 -0.20
C PHE A 38 7.18 2.74 -1.29
N GLN A 39 7.01 3.24 -2.51
CA GLN A 39 7.86 2.95 -3.64
C GLN A 39 8.59 4.24 -4.01
N GLY A 40 9.90 4.27 -3.79
CA GLY A 40 10.77 5.29 -4.37
C GLY A 40 11.25 4.81 -5.73
N TYR A 41 11.15 5.65 -6.77
CA TYR A 41 11.63 5.30 -8.12
C TYR A 41 13.13 4.93 -8.16
N HIS A 42 13.89 5.32 -7.13
CA HIS A 42 15.34 5.10 -7.02
C HIS A 42 15.81 4.33 -5.78
N ILE A 43 14.92 3.93 -4.86
CA ILE A 43 15.32 3.36 -3.57
C ILE A 43 14.90 1.89 -3.53
N ARG A 44 15.90 1.00 -3.44
CA ARG A 44 15.75 -0.46 -3.35
C ARG A 44 16.11 -1.03 -1.99
N ASP A 45 16.40 -0.16 -1.02
CA ASP A 45 16.83 -0.55 0.33
C ASP A 45 15.76 -0.18 1.35
N ASP A 46 15.17 -1.21 1.94
CA ASP A 46 14.12 -1.11 2.94
C ASP A 46 14.58 -0.35 4.20
N GLU A 47 15.87 -0.42 4.56
CA GLU A 47 16.38 0.28 5.75
C GLU A 47 16.43 1.79 5.55
N ILE A 48 16.69 2.24 4.32
CA ILE A 48 16.61 3.67 3.97
C ILE A 48 15.16 4.15 4.10
N ILE A 49 14.20 3.38 3.57
CA ILE A 49 12.77 3.72 3.66
C ILE A 49 12.34 3.80 5.13
N LYS A 50 12.70 2.80 5.94
CA LYS A 50 12.39 2.80 7.38
C LYS A 50 13.04 3.98 8.10
N GLN A 51 14.26 4.36 7.74
CA GLN A 51 14.92 5.52 8.33
C GLN A 51 14.21 6.82 7.96
N ASP A 52 13.87 7.01 6.68
CA ASP A 52 13.14 8.18 6.23
C ASP A 52 11.75 8.28 6.85
N MET A 53 11.07 7.15 7.07
CA MET A 53 9.81 7.11 7.82
C MET A 53 10.02 7.58 9.27
N ARG A 54 11.06 7.10 9.96
CA ARG A 54 11.37 7.58 11.32
C ARG A 54 11.65 9.08 11.33
N ASP A 55 12.44 9.56 10.38
CA ASP A 55 12.78 10.99 10.24
C ASP A 55 11.54 11.85 9.93
N CYS A 56 10.58 11.30 9.18
CA CYS A 56 9.28 11.93 8.91
C CYS A 56 8.27 11.79 10.07
N GLY A 57 8.64 11.15 11.18
CA GLY A 57 7.83 11.09 12.40
C GLY A 57 6.86 9.91 12.48
N PHE A 58 7.05 8.85 11.69
CA PHE A 58 6.26 7.63 11.86
C PHE A 58 6.65 6.95 13.20
N PRO A 59 5.68 6.69 14.10
CA PRO A 59 5.95 6.06 15.39
C PRO A 59 6.29 4.57 15.26
N ASN A 60 5.73 3.91 14.24
CA ASN A 60 5.96 2.51 13.93
C ASN A 60 6.04 2.30 12.42
N VAL A 61 7.23 1.96 11.92
CA VAL A 61 7.49 1.75 10.48
C VAL A 61 6.95 0.43 9.94
N MET A 62 6.59 -0.50 10.83
CA MET A 62 6.03 -1.80 10.46
C MET A 62 4.51 -1.77 10.40
N ASN A 63 3.86 -0.88 11.16
CA ASN A 63 2.41 -0.78 11.23
C ASN A 63 1.95 0.68 11.33
N GLU A 64 1.45 1.21 10.23
CA GLU A 64 0.93 2.58 10.15
C GLU A 64 -0.57 2.68 10.49
N SER A 65 -1.31 1.56 10.52
CA SER A 65 -2.77 1.58 10.72
C SER A 65 -3.15 2.12 12.09
N GLU A 66 -2.35 1.83 13.12
CA GLU A 66 -2.54 2.41 14.45
C GLU A 66 -2.33 3.92 14.43
N TYR A 67 -1.34 4.41 13.68
CA TYR A 67 -1.04 5.84 13.57
C TYR A 67 -2.17 6.60 12.88
N TYR A 68 -2.72 6.02 11.80
CA TYR A 68 -3.90 6.56 11.11
C TYR A 68 -5.11 6.72 12.06
N ASN A 69 -5.38 5.72 12.89
CA ASN A 69 -6.54 5.72 13.78
C ASN A 69 -6.38 6.64 14.99
N THR A 70 -5.15 6.83 15.47
CA THR A 70 -4.87 7.60 16.69
C THR A 70 -4.67 9.08 16.41
N ASN A 71 -4.07 9.44 15.27
CA ASN A 71 -3.80 10.82 14.92
C ASN A 71 -3.70 11.02 13.39
N LEU A 72 -4.85 11.23 12.76
CA LEU A 72 -4.94 11.42 11.31
C LEU A 72 -4.09 12.60 10.80
N ASN A 73 -4.06 13.72 11.53
CA ASN A 73 -3.31 14.91 11.09
C ASN A 73 -1.80 14.66 11.09
N ALA A 74 -1.27 14.04 12.14
CA ALA A 74 0.13 13.68 12.22
C ALA A 74 0.49 12.59 11.19
N TYR A 75 -0.38 11.60 11.00
CA TYR A 75 -0.27 10.61 9.92
C TYR A 75 -0.10 11.27 8.56
N VAL A 76 -1.01 12.19 8.22
CA VAL A 76 -0.94 12.94 6.95
C VAL A 76 0.33 13.77 6.86
N GLN A 77 0.74 14.46 7.94
CA GLN A 77 1.98 15.24 7.97
C GLN A 77 3.22 14.37 7.66
N SER A 78 3.31 13.18 8.27
CA SER A 78 4.41 12.24 8.01
C SER A 78 4.41 11.74 6.57
N HIS A 79 3.23 11.50 5.99
CA HIS A 79 3.10 11.14 4.57
C HIS A 79 3.51 12.26 3.62
N ILE A 80 3.13 13.51 3.90
CA ILE A 80 3.58 14.68 3.11
C ILE A 80 5.12 14.75 3.10
N CYS A 81 5.76 14.53 4.24
CA CYS A 81 7.23 14.50 4.34
C CYS A 81 7.84 13.40 3.44
N MET A 82 7.26 12.20 3.42
CA MET A 82 7.70 11.12 2.55
C MET A 82 7.53 11.48 1.06
N GLU A 83 6.41 12.09 0.68
CA GLU A 83 6.17 12.56 -0.69
C GLU A 83 7.19 13.64 -1.11
N GLN A 84 7.55 14.55 -0.20
CA GLN A 84 8.59 15.56 -0.43
C GLN A 84 9.99 14.95 -0.61
N LYS A 85 10.28 13.82 0.05
CA LYS A 85 11.50 13.02 -0.17
C LYS A 85 11.48 12.23 -1.49
N GLY A 86 10.38 12.27 -2.24
CA GLY A 86 10.24 11.61 -3.54
C GLY A 86 9.65 10.20 -3.47
N TYR A 87 9.14 9.78 -2.32
CA TYR A 87 8.40 8.52 -2.21
C TYR A 87 7.00 8.67 -2.77
N LYS A 88 6.51 7.61 -3.43
CA LYS A 88 5.10 7.48 -3.79
C LYS A 88 4.50 6.33 -3.04
N LYS A 89 3.33 6.53 -2.45
CA LYS A 89 2.54 5.42 -1.91
C LYS A 89 2.08 4.55 -3.08
N ARG A 90 1.89 3.24 -2.87
CA ARG A 90 1.23 2.35 -3.84
C ARG A 90 -0.17 2.83 -4.25
N SER A 91 -0.78 3.72 -3.47
CA SER A 91 -2.02 4.41 -3.84
C SER A 91 -1.80 5.32 -5.06
N ARG A 92 -2.78 5.41 -5.96
CA ARG A 92 -2.74 6.34 -7.09
C ARG A 92 -3.03 7.80 -6.73
N ARG A 93 -3.39 8.08 -5.48
CA ARG A 93 -3.71 9.43 -4.98
C ARG A 93 -2.63 9.90 -4.01
N GLU A 94 -2.25 11.17 -4.13
CA GLU A 94 -1.42 11.86 -3.15
C GLU A 94 -2.15 11.97 -1.81
N ILE A 95 -1.42 12.07 -0.70
CA ILE A 95 -2.03 12.07 0.63
C ILE A 95 -3.03 13.22 0.82
N CYS A 96 -2.73 14.39 0.26
CA CYS A 96 -3.61 15.55 0.35
C CYS A 96 -4.80 15.55 -0.61
N GLU A 97 -4.81 14.66 -1.61
CA GLU A 97 -6.02 14.37 -2.37
C GLU A 97 -6.96 13.45 -1.57
N ALA A 98 -6.40 12.58 -0.73
CA ALA A 98 -7.17 11.66 0.10
C ALA A 98 -7.75 12.33 1.36
N TYR A 99 -7.03 13.30 1.95
CA TYR A 99 -7.38 13.95 3.21
C TYR A 99 -7.23 15.49 3.16
N PRO A 100 -7.93 16.17 2.23
CA PRO A 100 -7.77 17.61 1.98
C PRO A 100 -8.16 18.49 3.18
N GLU A 101 -9.01 17.98 4.07
CA GLU A 101 -9.54 18.70 5.23
C GLU A 101 -8.57 18.81 6.40
N THR A 102 -7.50 18.01 6.40
CA THR A 102 -6.52 18.02 7.50
C THR A 102 -5.71 19.31 7.53
N GLU A 103 -5.36 19.79 8.73
CA GLU A 103 -4.57 21.01 8.92
C GLU A 103 -3.20 20.89 8.21
N ALA A 104 -2.59 19.71 8.28
CA ALA A 104 -1.34 19.40 7.59
C ALA A 104 -1.43 19.66 6.08
N CYS A 105 -2.50 19.21 5.43
CA CYS A 105 -2.71 19.43 4.00
C CYS A 105 -3.06 20.87 3.66
N GLN A 106 -3.91 21.53 4.45
CA GLN A 106 -4.23 22.94 4.23
C GLN A 106 -2.98 23.83 4.27
N LYS A 107 -2.09 23.56 5.23
CA LYS A 107 -0.80 24.23 5.34
C LYS A 107 0.14 23.90 4.17
N HIS A 108 0.28 22.63 3.83
CA HIS A 108 1.15 22.22 2.72
C HIS A 108 0.70 22.82 1.38
N LEU A 109 -0.61 22.79 1.08
CA LEU A 109 -1.16 23.35 -0.14
C LEU A 109 -1.06 24.88 -0.21
N SER A 110 -1.11 25.58 0.92
CA SER A 110 -0.91 27.03 0.95
C SER A 110 0.57 27.40 0.69
N GLU A 111 1.51 26.67 1.29
CA GLU A 111 2.95 26.83 1.06
C GLU A 111 3.32 26.57 -0.41
N MET A 112 2.75 25.53 -1.02
CA MET A 112 2.99 25.20 -2.43
C MET A 112 2.42 26.27 -3.38
N ARG A 113 1.28 26.89 -3.03
CA ARG A 113 0.74 28.03 -3.79
C ARG A 113 1.62 29.27 -3.66
N SER A 114 2.13 29.56 -2.47
CA SER A 114 3.01 30.71 -2.24
C SER A 114 4.34 30.61 -3.00
N LYS A 115 4.89 29.40 -3.20
CA LYS A 115 6.12 29.20 -3.99
C LYS A 115 5.94 29.36 -5.50
N LYS A 116 4.71 29.38 -5.99
CA LYS A 116 4.37 29.48 -7.41
C LYS A 116 4.18 30.94 -7.87
N ASN A 117 3.97 31.85 -6.92
CA ASN A 117 3.86 33.30 -7.13
C ASN A 117 5.19 33.99 -6.88
#